data_AF-A0A7W1N1P8-F1
#
_entry.id   AF-A0A7W1N1P8-F1
#
_cell.length_a   1.000
_cell.length_b   1.000
_cell.length_c   1.000
_cell.angle_alpha   90.00
_cell.angle_beta   90.00
_cell.angle_gamma   90.00
#
_symmetry.space_group_name_H-M   'P 1'
#
loop_
_entity.id
_entity.type
_entity.pdbx_description
1 polymer ?
#
loop_
_entity_poly.entity_id
_entity_poly.type
_entity_poly.pdbx_seq_one_letter_code
_entity_poly.pdbx_strand_id
1 'polypeptide(L)'
;MPIARDPNVLGQEFYDAIVPLSASATGTAGLFTAPRAFRIDSVEVFSDTTIASSGANYFTFNLRVGGRSCGTFTINGNAITAGTSAVFTPLAETGQAPISNRVAAKGELVDCVLTLTGALTINVRLVVHGRYVG
;
A
#
# COMPACT_ATOMS: atom_id res chain seq x y z
N MET A 1 -8.05 27.31 1.88
CA MET A 1 -8.17 27.04 3.33
C MET A 1 -7.72 25.61 3.54
N PRO A 2 -6.66 25.31 4.33
CA PRO A 2 -6.29 23.92 4.55
C PRO A 2 -7.41 23.28 5.37
N ILE A 3 -8.07 22.27 4.81
CA ILE A 3 -9.01 21.43 5.56
C ILE A 3 -8.22 20.82 6.71
N ALA A 4 -8.58 21.21 7.93
CA ALA A 4 -8.13 20.52 9.13
C ALA A 4 -8.66 19.07 9.03
N ARG A 5 -7.78 18.13 8.65
CA ARG A 5 -8.12 16.71 8.61
C ARG A 5 -8.39 16.25 10.05
N ASP A 6 -9.64 15.90 10.33
CA ASP A 6 -10.09 15.47 11.66
C ASP A 6 -9.38 14.15 12.03
N PRO A 7 -8.56 14.12 13.09
CA PRO A 7 -7.52 13.09 13.25
C PRO A 7 -8.02 11.68 13.67
N ASN A 8 -9.33 11.46 13.82
CA ASN A 8 -9.89 10.26 14.47
C ASN A 8 -11.04 9.58 13.73
N VAL A 9 -11.23 9.81 12.42
CA VAL A 9 -12.23 9.05 11.64
C VAL A 9 -11.63 7.74 11.14
N LEU A 10 -12.29 6.62 11.40
CA LEU A 10 -11.89 5.30 10.88
C LEU A 10 -11.81 5.33 9.34
N GLY A 11 -10.70 4.83 8.78
CA GLY A 11 -10.54 4.71 7.32
C GLY A 11 -10.30 6.02 6.57
N GLN A 12 -9.92 7.11 7.26
CA GLN A 12 -9.56 8.35 6.59
C GLN A 12 -8.34 8.13 5.67
N GLU A 13 -8.35 8.78 4.51
CA GLU A 13 -7.20 8.83 3.62
C GLU A 13 -6.07 9.67 4.25
N PHE A 14 -4.94 9.03 4.53
CA PHE A 14 -3.75 9.65 5.13
C PHE A 14 -2.68 9.97 4.12
N TYR A 15 -2.57 9.18 3.07
CA TYR A 15 -1.55 9.32 2.06
C TYR A 15 -2.07 8.91 0.69
N ASP A 16 -1.63 9.64 -0.33
CA ASP A 16 -1.91 9.38 -1.73
C ASP A 16 -0.67 9.72 -2.56
N ALA A 17 -0.13 8.75 -3.29
CA ALA A 17 0.97 8.99 -4.21
C ALA A 17 1.00 8.05 -5.39
N ILE A 18 1.70 8.49 -6.43
CA ILE A 18 1.91 7.74 -7.66
C ILE A 18 3.35 7.19 -7.67
N VAL A 19 3.46 5.88 -7.92
CA VAL A 19 4.72 5.14 -8.03
C VAL A 19 4.85 4.62 -9.47
N PRO A 20 5.79 5.16 -10.26
CA PRO A 20 6.07 4.61 -11.57
C PRO A 20 6.78 3.26 -11.42
N LEU A 21 6.30 2.25 -12.15
CA LEU A 21 6.92 0.92 -12.21
C LEU A 21 7.18 0.57 -13.67
N SER A 22 8.45 0.31 -13.98
CA SER A 22 8.87 -0.23 -15.28
C SER A 22 8.70 -1.75 -15.33
N ALA A 23 8.85 -2.31 -16.53
CA ALA A 23 8.79 -3.75 -16.76
C ALA A 23 9.75 -4.52 -15.83
N SER A 24 9.22 -5.55 -15.17
CA SER A 24 9.94 -6.44 -14.26
C SER A 24 10.83 -5.68 -13.25
N ALA A 25 10.25 -4.68 -12.58
CA ALA A 25 10.97 -3.80 -11.67
C ALA A 25 10.33 -3.72 -10.29
N THR A 26 11.16 -3.32 -9.33
CA THR A 26 10.75 -3.00 -7.98
C THR A 26 10.87 -1.50 -7.75
N GLY A 27 9.77 -0.87 -7.36
CA GLY A 27 9.73 0.51 -6.88
C GLY A 27 9.54 0.56 -5.37
N THR A 28 10.17 1.52 -4.71
CA THR A 28 9.92 1.81 -3.30
C THR A 28 9.29 3.19 -3.20
N ALA A 29 8.24 3.31 -2.39
CA ALA A 29 7.60 4.58 -2.09
C ALA A 29 7.53 4.79 -0.59
N GLY A 30 8.21 5.84 -0.11
CA GLY A 30 7.97 6.35 1.23
C GLY A 30 6.56 6.91 1.28
N LEU A 31 5.73 6.42 2.19
CA LEU A 31 4.36 6.88 2.33
C LEU A 31 4.35 8.09 3.27
N PHE A 32 4.72 7.89 4.52
CA PHE A 32 4.85 9.00 5.47
C PHE A 32 5.68 8.59 6.67
N THR A 33 6.27 9.57 7.36
CA THR A 33 6.83 9.36 8.70
C THR A 33 5.72 9.57 9.72
N ALA A 34 5.45 8.57 10.54
CA ALA A 34 4.35 8.64 11.51
C ALA A 34 4.60 9.76 12.55
N PRO A 35 3.79 10.84 12.59
CA PRO A 35 4.02 11.96 13.52
C PRO A 35 3.69 11.61 14.97
N ARG A 36 2.90 10.55 15.17
CA ARG A 36 2.61 9.85 16.42
C ARG A 36 2.26 8.41 16.08
N ALA A 37 2.02 7.58 17.09
CA ALA A 37 1.70 6.18 16.85
C ALA A 37 0.48 6.06 15.90
N PHE A 38 0.64 5.28 14.84
CA PHE A 38 -0.31 5.18 13.73
C PHE A 38 -0.58 3.73 13.38
N ARG A 39 -1.86 3.39 13.23
CA ARG A 39 -2.32 2.10 12.78
C ARG A 39 -2.85 2.21 11.36
N ILE A 40 -2.37 1.32 10.49
CA ILE A 40 -2.83 1.19 9.12
C ILE A 40 -4.03 0.24 9.11
N ASP A 41 -5.16 0.71 8.59
CA ASP A 41 -6.39 -0.09 8.51
C ASP A 41 -6.51 -0.75 7.12
N SER A 42 -6.15 -0.04 6.04
CA SER A 42 -6.06 -0.59 4.68
C SER A 42 -5.12 0.19 3.78
N VAL A 43 -4.70 -0.44 2.68
CA VAL A 43 -4.02 0.23 1.56
C VAL A 43 -4.75 -0.12 0.28
N GLU A 44 -5.04 0.87 -0.54
CA GLU A 44 -5.59 0.68 -1.86
C GLU A 44 -4.51 0.92 -2.90
N VAL A 45 -4.50 0.06 -3.92
CA VAL A 45 -3.59 0.17 -5.05
C VAL A 45 -4.42 0.26 -6.31
N PHE A 46 -4.16 1.28 -7.10
CA PHE A 46 -4.79 1.50 -8.40
C PHE A 46 -3.71 1.46 -9.47
N SER A 47 -4.02 0.83 -10.60
CA SER A 47 -3.25 1.02 -11.82
C SER A 47 -3.96 2.06 -12.68
N ASP A 48 -3.19 2.99 -13.27
CA ASP A 48 -3.71 3.90 -14.30
C ASP A 48 -3.96 3.19 -15.64
N THR A 49 -3.39 1.99 -15.79
CA THR A 49 -3.43 1.19 -17.01
C THR A 49 -4.19 -0.09 -16.78
N THR A 50 -5.05 -0.48 -17.72
CA THR A 50 -5.71 -1.79 -17.70
C THR A 50 -4.68 -2.87 -18.01
N ILE A 51 -4.54 -3.82 -17.10
CA ILE A 51 -3.63 -4.96 -17.23
C ILE A 51 -4.48 -6.19 -17.45
N ALA A 52 -4.32 -6.80 -18.62
CA ALA A 52 -5.01 -8.06 -18.92
C ALA A 52 -4.54 -9.15 -17.96
N SER A 53 -5.49 -10.02 -17.57
CA SER A 53 -5.19 -11.24 -16.81
C SER A 53 -4.13 -12.05 -17.55
N SER A 54 -2.98 -12.24 -16.93
CA SER A 54 -1.87 -13.02 -17.47
C SER A 54 -1.08 -13.63 -16.32
N GLY A 55 -0.80 -14.93 -16.38
CA GLY A 55 0.08 -15.58 -15.39
C GLY A 55 1.52 -15.03 -15.37
N ALA A 56 1.90 -14.22 -16.36
CA ALA A 56 3.20 -13.56 -16.42
C ALA A 56 3.20 -12.15 -15.79
N ASN A 57 2.02 -11.55 -15.56
CA ASN A 57 1.89 -10.22 -14.99
C ASN A 57 1.32 -10.31 -13.57
N TYR A 58 2.15 -9.97 -12.58
CA TYR A 58 1.70 -9.93 -11.19
C TYR A 58 2.34 -8.77 -10.43
N PHE A 59 1.58 -8.24 -9.48
CA PHE A 59 2.05 -7.22 -8.55
C PHE A 59 2.27 -7.84 -7.19
N THR A 60 3.41 -7.55 -6.57
CA THR A 60 3.56 -7.73 -5.14
C THR A 60 3.68 -6.38 -4.45
N PHE A 61 3.00 -6.24 -3.33
CA PHE A 61 3.04 -5.07 -2.46
C PHE A 61 3.50 -5.52 -1.09
N ASN A 62 4.64 -5.00 -0.63
CA ASN A 62 5.17 -5.25 0.70
C ASN A 62 5.11 -3.94 1.50
N LEU A 63 4.29 -3.91 2.54
CA LEU A 63 4.21 -2.79 3.47
C LEU A 63 5.33 -2.89 4.50
N ARG A 64 6.02 -1.79 4.81
CA ARG A 64 7.02 -1.78 5.88
C ARG A 64 6.87 -0.60 6.81
N VAL A 65 7.30 -0.82 8.05
CA VAL A 65 7.29 0.16 9.14
C VAL A 65 8.64 0.15 9.82
N GLY A 66 9.35 1.28 9.73
CA GLY A 66 10.74 1.39 10.19
C GLY A 66 11.66 0.36 9.52
N GLY A 67 11.41 0.05 8.24
CA GLY A 67 12.15 -0.97 7.48
C GLY A 67 11.74 -2.43 7.72
N ARG A 68 10.82 -2.70 8.66
CA ARG A 68 10.35 -4.07 8.96
C ARG A 68 9.15 -4.41 8.08
N SER A 69 9.24 -5.51 7.33
CA SER A 69 8.09 -6.06 6.58
C SER A 69 6.92 -6.32 7.53
N CYS A 70 5.78 -5.75 7.17
CA CYS A 70 4.50 -5.85 7.88
C CYS A 70 3.52 -6.77 7.16
N GLY A 71 3.82 -7.18 5.93
CA GLY A 71 3.01 -8.10 5.16
C GLY A 71 3.29 -7.94 3.67
N THR A 72 3.20 -9.05 2.93
CA THR A 72 3.26 -9.04 1.46
C THR A 72 1.94 -9.47 0.87
N PHE A 73 1.49 -8.77 -0.15
CA PHE A 73 0.26 -9.04 -0.89
C PHE A 73 0.59 -9.22 -2.35
N THR A 74 -0.03 -10.20 -3.00
CA THR A 74 0.20 -10.48 -4.40
C THR A 74 -1.11 -10.41 -5.17
N ILE A 75 -1.18 -9.57 -6.21
CA ILE A 75 -2.19 -9.71 -7.26
C ILE A 75 -1.61 -10.66 -8.29
N ASN A 76 -2.06 -11.92 -8.26
CA ASN A 76 -1.57 -12.95 -9.16
C ASN A 76 -2.52 -13.13 -10.34
N GLY A 77 -2.12 -12.67 -11.53
CA GLY A 77 -2.77 -13.00 -12.79
C GLY A 77 -4.19 -12.48 -13.02
N ASN A 78 -4.81 -11.80 -12.05
CA ASN A 78 -6.11 -11.15 -12.25
C ASN A 78 -5.96 -9.88 -13.08
N ALA A 79 -6.95 -9.61 -13.93
CA ALA A 79 -6.99 -8.36 -14.67
C ALA A 79 -7.13 -7.18 -13.70
N ILE A 80 -6.25 -6.19 -13.81
CA ILE A 80 -6.44 -4.90 -13.13
C ILE A 80 -7.09 -3.98 -14.15
N THR A 81 -8.33 -3.56 -13.91
CA THR A 81 -8.98 -2.58 -14.78
C THR A 81 -8.52 -1.19 -14.38
N ALA A 82 -8.14 -0.34 -15.35
CA ALA A 82 -7.71 1.03 -15.08
C ALA A 82 -8.71 1.75 -14.17
N GLY A 83 -8.20 2.42 -13.13
CA GLY A 83 -9.02 3.15 -12.16
C GLY A 83 -9.85 2.28 -11.22
N THR A 84 -9.74 0.94 -11.28
CA THR A 84 -10.37 0.05 -10.29
C THR A 84 -9.46 -0.11 -9.09
N SER A 85 -9.98 0.18 -7.90
CA SER A 85 -9.26 -0.05 -6.64
C SER A 85 -9.10 -1.54 -6.42
N ALA A 86 -7.86 -2.00 -6.28
CA ALA A 86 -7.59 -3.21 -5.53
C ALA A 86 -7.40 -2.78 -4.06
N VAL A 87 -8.43 -3.01 -3.24
CA VAL A 87 -8.35 -2.74 -1.80
C VAL A 87 -7.60 -3.90 -1.14
N PHE A 88 -6.45 -3.60 -0.56
CA PHE A 88 -5.70 -4.52 0.27
C PHE A 88 -6.08 -4.27 1.72
N THR A 89 -7.01 -5.10 2.19
CA THR A 89 -7.21 -5.23 3.63
C THR A 89 -6.05 -6.04 4.17
N PRO A 90 -5.32 -5.54 5.18
CA PRO A 90 -4.20 -6.25 5.74
C PRO A 90 -4.64 -7.54 6.44
N LEU A 91 -4.62 -8.66 5.71
CA LEU A 91 -4.87 -9.99 6.26
C LEU A 91 -3.64 -10.43 7.06
N ALA A 92 -3.86 -11.07 8.20
CA ALA A 92 -2.78 -11.71 8.96
C ALA A 92 -2.00 -12.65 8.04
N GLU A 93 -0.68 -12.57 8.03
CA GLU A 93 0.11 -13.70 7.52
C GLU A 93 -0.19 -14.92 8.43
N THR A 94 -0.30 -16.11 7.84
CA THR A 94 -0.45 -17.36 8.60
C THR A 94 0.72 -17.50 9.58
N GLY A 95 0.43 -17.46 10.89
CA GLY A 95 1.44 -17.56 11.95
C GLY A 95 2.02 -16.22 12.43
N GLN A 96 1.55 -15.08 11.93
CA GLN A 96 1.84 -13.75 12.48
C GLN A 96 0.56 -13.11 13.02
N ALA A 97 0.67 -12.26 14.05
CA ALA A 97 -0.47 -11.47 14.52
C ALA A 97 -1.05 -10.67 13.33
N PRO A 98 -2.39 -10.52 13.22
CA PRO A 98 -2.99 -9.74 12.16
C PRO A 98 -2.38 -8.34 12.11
N ILE A 99 -2.23 -7.78 10.90
CA ILE A 99 -1.68 -6.42 10.70
C ILE A 99 -2.48 -5.36 11.46
N SER A 100 -3.70 -5.69 11.89
CA SER A 100 -4.47 -4.95 12.91
C SER A 100 -3.70 -4.67 14.22
N ASN A 101 -2.53 -5.27 14.46
CA ASN A 101 -1.64 -5.01 15.59
C ASN A 101 -0.29 -4.35 15.21
N ARG A 102 -0.05 -4.00 13.94
CA ARG A 102 1.17 -3.31 13.52
C ARG A 102 0.94 -1.81 13.55
N VAL A 103 1.44 -1.20 14.62
CA VAL A 103 1.43 0.24 14.85
C VAL A 103 2.81 0.79 14.48
N ALA A 104 2.85 1.76 13.56
CA ALA A 104 4.04 2.57 13.37
C ALA A 104 4.21 3.48 14.58
N ALA A 105 5.35 3.37 15.27
CA ALA A 105 5.68 4.28 16.35
C ALA A 105 5.98 5.68 15.81
N LYS A 106 5.93 6.69 16.68
CA LYS A 106 6.31 8.06 16.32
C LYS A 106 7.72 8.08 15.72
N GLY A 107 7.87 8.70 14.56
CA GLY A 107 9.14 8.84 13.84
C GLY A 107 9.49 7.66 12.93
N GLU A 108 8.73 6.57 12.95
CA GLU A 108 8.95 5.48 12.01
C GLU A 108 8.45 5.85 10.61
N LEU A 109 9.27 5.56 9.60
CA LEU A 109 8.87 5.64 8.21
C LEU A 109 7.93 4.48 7.90
N VAL A 110 6.74 4.81 7.42
CA VAL A 110 5.85 3.88 6.72
C VAL A 110 6.18 3.99 5.24
N ASP A 111 6.59 2.89 4.65
CA ASP A 111 6.88 2.80 3.22
C ASP A 111 6.30 1.52 2.62
N CYS A 112 6.40 1.39 1.31
CA CYS A 112 6.10 0.15 0.65
C CYS A 112 7.11 -0.17 -0.45
N VAL A 113 7.26 -1.46 -0.71
CA VAL A 113 7.98 -2.00 -1.84
C VAL A 113 6.96 -2.63 -2.78
N LEU A 114 6.80 -2.04 -3.96
CA LEU A 114 5.97 -2.54 -5.04
C LEU A 114 6.86 -3.26 -6.04
N THR A 115 6.55 -4.50 -6.38
CA THR A 115 7.21 -5.20 -7.49
C THR A 115 6.18 -5.48 -8.57
N LEU A 116 6.51 -5.05 -9.78
CA LEU A 116 5.84 -5.49 -10.99
C LEU A 116 6.68 -6.58 -11.61
N THR A 117 6.11 -7.76 -11.81
CA THR A 117 6.69 -8.75 -12.72
C THR A 117 5.89 -8.74 -14.00
N GLY A 118 6.56 -8.62 -15.14
CA GLY A 118 5.92 -8.57 -16.44
C GLY A 118 6.53 -7.53 -17.36
N ALA A 119 6.15 -7.53 -18.63
CA ALA A 119 6.75 -6.67 -19.66
C ALA A 119 6.14 -5.25 -19.73
N LEU A 120 5.33 -4.84 -18.74
CA LEU A 120 4.56 -3.60 -18.77
C LEU A 120 5.24 -2.49 -17.98
N THR A 121 5.03 -1.25 -18.39
CA THR A 121 5.35 -0.06 -17.58
C THR A 121 4.04 0.63 -17.24
N ILE A 122 3.82 0.92 -15.96
CA ILE A 122 2.57 1.51 -15.46
C ILE A 122 2.87 2.53 -14.37
N ASN A 123 1.87 3.35 -14.03
CA ASN A 123 1.87 4.06 -12.77
C ASN A 123 0.88 3.43 -11.80
N VAL A 124 1.34 3.26 -10.57
CA VAL A 124 0.54 2.75 -9.47
C VAL A 124 0.19 3.90 -8.53
N ARG A 125 -1.10 4.17 -8.33
CA ARG A 125 -1.54 5.07 -7.26
C ARG A 125 -1.73 4.26 -5.98
N LEU A 126 -1.15 4.73 -4.89
CA LEU A 126 -1.23 4.15 -3.56
C LEU A 126 -2.01 5.06 -2.65
N VAL A 127 -3.05 4.53 -2.01
CA VAL A 127 -3.85 5.26 -1.04
C VAL A 127 -3.81 4.52 0.30
N VAL A 128 -3.40 5.20 1.37
CA VAL A 128 -3.30 4.60 2.71
C VAL A 128 -4.44 5.10 3.58
N HIS A 129 -5.15 4.16 4.18
CA HIS A 129 -6.18 4.41 5.16
C HIS A 129 -5.74 3.92 6.53
N GLY A 130 -6.03 4.69 7.56
CA GLY A 130 -5.67 4.31 8.92
C GLY A 130 -6.16 5.30 9.95
N ARG A 131 -5.47 5.34 11.08
CA ARG A 131 -5.77 6.22 12.21
C ARG A 131 -4.60 6.32 13.16
N TYR A 132 -4.54 7.42 13.89
CA TYR A 132 -3.64 7.52 15.02
C TYR A 132 -4.13 6.66 16.19
N VAL A 133 -3.19 6.10 16.94
CA VAL A 133 -3.44 5.30 18.14
C VAL A 133 -2.65 5.87 19.31
N GLY A 134 -3.26 5.93 20.49
CA GLY A 134 -2.72 6.61 21.66
C GLY A 134 -3.73 7.56 22.28
#